data_AF-A0A1H3Q1F0-F1
#
_entry.id   AF-A0A1H3Q1F0-F1
#
_cell.length_a   1.000
_cell.length_b   1.000
_cell.length_c   1.000
_cell.angle_alpha   90.00
_cell.angle_beta   90.00
_cell.angle_gamma   90.00
#
_symmetry.space_group_name_H-M   'P 1'
#
loop_
_entity.id
_entity.type
_entity.pdbx_description
1 polymer ?
#
loop_
_entity_poly.entity_id
_entity_poly.type
_entity_poly.pdbx_seq_one_letter_code
_entity_poly.pdbx_strand_id
1 'polypeptide(L)' 'MRVRDHGHYVLIDIRISVPAYLTIQQGHDICREIKNTIINQNPEVYEVLIHLNPWYEEK' A
#
# COMPACT_ATOMS: atom_id res chain seq x y z
N MET A 1 -24.52 -29.90 -5.46
CA MET A 1 -23.47 -29.23 -4.67
C MET A 1 -22.93 -28.08 -5.51
N ARG A 2 -23.02 -26.83 -5.04
CA ARG A 2 -22.50 -25.67 -5.78
C ARG A 2 -21.42 -25.03 -4.91
N VAL A 3 -20.17 -25.33 -5.22
CA VAL A 3 -19.01 -24.67 -4.63
C VAL A 3 -18.71 -23.46 -5.50
N ARG A 4 -18.68 -22.26 -4.91
CA ARG A 4 -17.93 -21.14 -5.47
C ARG A 4 -16.61 -21.13 -4.72
N ASP A 5 -15.49 -21.17 -5.42
CA ASP A 5 -14.21 -20.80 -4.84
C ASP A 5 -14.38 -19.44 -4.15
N HIS A 6 -14.27 -19.39 -2.82
CA HIS A 6 -13.92 -18.14 -2.16
C HIS A 6 -12.46 -17.91 -2.54
N GLY A 7 -12.24 -17.17 -3.62
CA GLY A 7 -10.93 -16.97 -4.23
C GLY A 7 -9.89 -16.53 -3.20
N HIS A 8 -8.65 -16.99 -3.40
CA HIS A 8 -7.49 -16.57 -2.62
C HIS A 8 -7.38 -15.04 -2.66
N TYR A 9 -7.80 -14.36 -1.58
CA TYR A 9 -7.63 -12.92 -1.45
C TYR A 9 -6.25 -12.66 -0.81
N VAL A 10 -5.40 -11.94 -1.52
CA VAL A 10 -4.11 -11.53 -0.99
C VAL A 10 -4.28 -10.16 -0.31
N LEU A 11 -3.91 -10.10 0.97
CA LEU A 11 -3.86 -8.87 1.75
C LEU A 11 -2.39 -8.52 1.99
N ILE A 12 -2.02 -7.27 1.72
CA ILE A 12 -0.65 -6.79 1.83
C ILE A 12 -0.58 -5.67 2.88
N ASP A 13 0.34 -5.79 3.83
CA ASP A 13 0.71 -4.73 4.79
C ASP A 13 2.15 -4.30 4.50
N ILE A 14 2.34 -3.02 4.21
CA ILE A 14 3.65 -2.44 3.94
C ILE A 14 3.90 -1.27 4.89
N ARG A 15 5.12 -1.23 5.45
CA ARG A 15 5.64 -0.06 6.14
C ARG A 15 6.61 0.66 5.21
N ILE A 16 6.36 1.94 4.96
CA ILE A 16 7.26 2.79 4.20
C ILE A 16 7.66 4.00 5.04
N SER A 17 8.84 4.53 4.79
CA SER A 17 9.28 5.80 5.35
C SER A 17 9.48 6.81 4.23
N VAL A 18 9.00 8.04 4.40
CA VAL A 18 9.16 9.15 3.45
C VAL A 18 9.78 10.36 4.15
N PRO A 19 10.46 11.27 3.43
CA PRO A 19 11.05 12.44 4.06
C PRO A 19 10.06 13.23 4.93
N ALA A 20 10.44 13.51 6.17
CA ALA A 20 9.56 14.07 7.19
C ALA A 20 9.05 15.49 6.88
N TYR A 21 9.67 16.18 5.92
CA TYR A 21 9.24 17.51 5.48
C TYR A 21 8.09 17.49 4.48
N LEU A 22 7.67 16.31 3.99
CA LEU A 22 6.51 16.21 3.10
C LEU A 22 5.21 16.54 3.84
N THR A 23 4.29 17.18 3.13
CA THR A 23 2.94 17.42 3.63
C THR A 23 2.14 16.13 3.73
N ILE A 24 1.08 16.13 4.55
CA ILE A 24 0.15 15.00 4.66
C ILE A 24 -0.43 14.63 3.29
N GLN A 25 -0.77 15.61 2.45
CA GLN A 25 -1.31 15.38 1.11
C GLN A 25 -0.29 14.66 0.22
N GLN A 26 0.98 15.09 0.22
CA GLN A 26 2.04 14.43 -0.54
C GLN A 26 2.25 12.98 -0.07
N GLY A 27 2.25 12.74 1.25
CA GLY A 27 2.31 11.40 1.81
C GLY A 27 1.13 10.53 1.37
N HIS A 28 -0.10 11.07 1.39
CA HIS A 28 -1.29 10.39 0.90
C HIS A 28 -1.18 10.04 -0.59
N ASP A 29 -0.70 10.96 -1.42
CA ASP A 29 -0.58 10.75 -2.87
C ASP A 29 0.45 9.67 -3.20
N ILE A 30 1.59 9.65 -2.51
CA ILE A 30 2.58 8.56 -2.60
C ILE A 30 1.96 7.21 -2.21
N CYS A 31 1.25 7.14 -1.08
CA CYS A 31 0.56 5.91 -0.66
C CYS A 31 -0.46 5.44 -1.69
N ARG A 32 -1.21 6.37 -2.29
CA ARG A 32 -2.19 6.06 -3.34
C ARG A 32 -1.54 5.51 -4.60
N GLU A 33 -0.42 6.09 -5.03
CA GLU A 33 0.33 5.61 -6.20
C GLU A 33 0.89 4.20 -5.98
N ILE A 34 1.49 3.94 -4.80
CA ILE A 34 2.00 2.61 -4.43
C ILE A 34 0.85 1.58 -4.42
N LYS A 35 -0.26 1.90 -3.76
CA LYS A 35 -1.44 1.02 -3.70
C LYS A 35 -1.97 0.69 -5.09
N ASN A 36 -2.14 1.70 -5.94
CA ASN A 36 -2.62 1.51 -7.30
C ASN A 36 -1.64 0.64 -8.12
N THR A 37 -0.34 0.87 -7.97
CA THR A 37 0.68 0.10 -8.68
C THR A 37 0.62 -1.38 -8.33
N ILE A 38 0.53 -1.70 -7.03
CA ILE A 38 0.43 -3.09 -6.56
C ILE A 38 -0.85 -3.76 -7.07
N ILE A 39 -2.01 -3.11 -6.90
CA ILE A 39 -3.30 -3.68 -7.33
C ILE A 39 -3.33 -3.89 -8.85
N ASN A 40 -2.77 -2.95 -9.63
CA ASN A 40 -2.74 -3.06 -11.10
C ASN A 40 -1.80 -4.17 -11.59
N GLN A 41 -0.74 -4.47 -10.86
CA GLN A 41 0.23 -5.52 -11.22
C GLN A 41 -0.17 -6.91 -10.69
N ASN A 42 -1.02 -6.96 -9.66
CA ASN A 42 -1.43 -8.18 -8.96
C ASN A 42 -2.95 -8.27 -8.83
N PRO A 43 -3.67 -8.81 -9.84
CA PRO A 43 -5.13 -8.93 -9.81
C PRO A 43 -5.71 -9.77 -8.65
N GLU A 44 -4.89 -10.61 -8.02
CA GLU A 44 -5.21 -11.40 -6.83
C GLU A 44 -5.16 -10.61 -5.51
N VAL A 45 -4.58 -9.41 -5.52
CA VAL A 45 -4.49 -8.53 -4.35
C VAL A 45 -5.83 -7.82 -4.15
N TYR A 46 -6.47 -8.16 -3.04
CA TYR A 46 -7.75 -7.56 -2.64
C TYR A 46 -7.55 -6.24 -1.92
N GLU A 47 -6.54 -6.15 -1.05
CA GLU A 47 -6.29 -4.97 -0.23
C GLU A 47 -4.81 -4.75 0.03
N VAL A 48 -4.42 -3.47 0.06
CA VAL A 48 -3.10 -3.00 0.48
C VAL A 48 -3.29 -1.96 1.58
N LEU A 49 -2.70 -2.24 2.74
CA LEU A 49 -2.59 -1.33 3.88
C LEU A 49 -1.16 -0.78 3.91
N ILE A 50 -1.03 0.54 3.98
CA ILE A 50 0.26 1.21 3.99
C ILE A 50 0.39 2.02 5.28
N HIS A 51 1.39 1.67 6.08
CA HIS A 51 1.82 2.41 7.25
C HIS A 51 2.94 3.37 6.86
N LEU A 52 2.63 4.66 6.81
CA LEU A 52 3.58 5.72 6.48
C LEU A 52 4.31 6.20 7.74
N ASN A 53 5.64 6.21 7.68
CA ASN A 53 6.50 6.75 8.73
C ASN A 53 7.33 7.93 8.19
N PRO A 54 7.70 8.90 9.04
CA PRO A 54 8.68 9.91 8.65
C PRO A 54 10.10 9.30 8.63
N TRP A 55 10.89 9.72 7.64
CA TRP A 55 12.33 9.52 7.56
C TRP A 55 13.03 10.87 7.75
N TYR A 56 14.09 10.86 8.55
CA TYR A 56 14.94 12.02 8.80
C TYR A 56 16.33 11.68 8.29
N GLU A 57 16.92 12.60 7.52
CA GLU A 57 18.31 12.46 7.11
C GLU A 57 19.20 12.45 8.35
N GLU A 58 20.06 11.43 8.46
CA GLU A 58 21.05 11.36 9.53
C GLU A 58 22.08 12.49 9.31
N LYS A 59 22.42 13.20 10.39
CA LYS A 59 23.37 14.32 10.36
C LYS A 59 24.82 13.86 10.21
#